data_AF-A0A7V0T692-F1
#
_entry.id   AF-A0A7V0T692-F1
#
_cell.length_a   1.000
_cell.length_b   1.000
_cell.length_c   1.000
_cell.angle_alpha   90.00
_cell.angle_beta   90.00
_cell.angle_gamma   90.00
#
_symmetry.space_group_name_H-M   'P 1'
#
loop_
_entity.id
_entity.type
_entity.pdbx_description
1 polymer ?
#
loop_
_entity_poly.entity_id
_entity_poly.type
_entity_poly.pdbx_seq_one_letter_code
_entity_poly.pdbx_strand_id
1 'polypeptide(L)'
;DILRAPKLRGIIGEFFLGDLLRQVVPAHHQLQYRFASGEAVDAVVRLGPGLVPIDSKFPLEDFQRLIAETDEEQRRVLRRRFIAVVRKHIDAVADKYIRPDEGTYDFALMYIPAENVYYETIIRDSPEDDSISARALARRVIPVSPNSLYAYLQVIVLGLRGLRVEERAGEILRHLGRLRQEYDRFRSEFDVLGTHLTNAGNRYAESARRLDRFGTRLELEAGPDDEKGSEV
;
A
#
# COMPACT_ATOMS: atom_id res chain seq x y z
N ASP A 1 17.67 -32.77 21.23
CA ASP A 1 16.72 -33.89 21.21
C ASP A 1 15.29 -33.43 21.59
N ILE A 2 14.73 -32.44 20.87
CA ILE A 2 13.36 -31.88 21.08
C ILE A 2 12.42 -32.18 19.89
N LEU A 3 12.92 -32.86 18.85
CA LEU A 3 12.29 -32.94 17.51
C LEU A 3 11.71 -34.33 17.17
N ARG A 4 11.27 -35.12 18.14
CA ARG A 4 10.85 -36.52 17.89
C ARG A 4 9.39 -36.72 17.46
N ALA A 5 8.48 -35.74 17.63
CA ALA A 5 7.06 -35.92 17.27
C ALA A 5 6.59 -35.06 16.07
N PRO A 6 5.81 -35.64 15.13
CA PRO A 6 5.20 -34.95 13.97
C PRO A 6 4.48 -33.65 14.30
N LYS A 7 3.57 -33.70 15.29
CA LYS A 7 2.75 -32.56 15.72
C LYS A 7 3.60 -31.43 16.29
N LEU A 8 4.66 -31.75 17.03
CA LEU A 8 5.56 -30.76 17.63
C LEU A 8 6.33 -29.97 16.55
N ARG A 9 6.64 -30.56 15.39
CA ARG A 9 7.36 -29.86 14.31
C ARG A 9 6.47 -28.93 13.49
N GLY A 10 5.23 -29.35 13.20
CA GLY A 10 4.24 -28.46 12.57
C GLY A 10 4.01 -27.20 13.42
N ILE A 11 3.85 -27.40 14.74
CA ILE A 11 3.73 -26.29 15.71
C ILE A 11 4.97 -25.38 15.70
N ILE A 12 6.18 -25.94 15.55
CA ILE A 12 7.41 -25.14 15.47
C ILE A 12 7.47 -24.31 14.19
N GLY A 13 7.05 -24.87 13.05
CA GLY A 13 6.97 -24.14 11.78
C GLY A 13 6.00 -22.97 11.85
N GLU A 14 4.79 -23.22 12.34
CA GLU A 14 3.78 -22.19 12.59
C GLU A 14 4.26 -21.13 13.59
N PHE A 15 4.97 -21.55 14.64
CA PHE A 15 5.56 -20.65 15.62
C PHE A 15 6.59 -19.70 14.99
N PHE A 16 7.55 -20.22 14.21
CA PHE A 16 8.56 -19.40 13.53
C PHE A 16 7.94 -18.46 12.50
N LEU A 17 6.96 -18.95 11.73
CA LEU A 17 6.20 -18.11 10.80
C LEU A 17 5.51 -16.97 11.57
N GLY A 18 4.77 -17.29 12.62
CA GLY A 18 4.06 -16.30 13.43
C GLY A 18 5.00 -15.28 14.07
N ASP A 19 6.16 -15.71 14.54
CA ASP A 19 7.16 -14.82 15.14
C ASP A 19 7.74 -13.83 14.12
N LEU A 20 8.11 -14.33 12.94
CA LEU A 20 8.62 -13.50 11.84
C LEU A 20 7.57 -12.47 11.39
N LEU A 21 6.31 -12.88 11.26
CA LEU A 21 5.21 -11.98 10.89
C LEU A 21 4.98 -10.90 11.95
N ARG A 22 5.02 -11.25 13.24
CA ARG A 22 4.92 -10.27 14.34
C ARG A 22 6.07 -9.27 14.33
N GLN A 23 7.28 -9.71 13.98
CA GLN A 23 8.44 -8.81 13.94
C GLN A 23 8.40 -7.85 12.74
N VAL A 24 8.04 -8.33 11.55
CA VAL A 24 8.18 -7.56 10.31
C VAL A 24 6.90 -6.82 9.91
N VAL A 25 5.73 -7.45 10.08
CA VAL A 25 4.43 -6.92 9.65
C VAL A 25 3.36 -7.04 10.76
N PRO A 26 3.61 -6.52 11.99
CA PRO A 26 2.74 -6.74 13.15
C PRO A 26 1.27 -6.32 12.95
N ALA A 27 1.03 -5.22 12.23
CA ALA A 27 -0.32 -4.69 11.98
C ALA A 27 -0.97 -5.23 10.69
N HIS A 28 -0.21 -5.99 9.89
CA HIS A 28 -0.61 -6.38 8.53
C HIS A 28 -0.63 -7.91 8.36
N HIS A 29 -0.76 -8.68 9.43
CA HIS A 29 -0.90 -10.13 9.34
C HIS A 29 -2.06 -10.64 10.20
N GLN A 30 -2.53 -11.84 9.89
CA GLN A 30 -3.46 -12.59 10.70
C GLN A 30 -3.11 -14.07 10.62
N LEU A 31 -3.04 -14.74 11.77
CA LEU A 31 -2.82 -16.18 11.85
C LEU A 31 -4.15 -16.93 11.77
N GLN A 32 -4.12 -18.17 11.28
CA GLN A 32 -5.27 -19.08 11.22
C GLN A 32 -6.48 -18.43 10.51
N TYR A 33 -6.24 -17.80 9.37
CA TYR A 33 -7.27 -17.11 8.60
C TYR A 33 -8.16 -18.14 7.89
N ARG A 34 -9.48 -18.02 8.07
CA ARG A 34 -10.47 -18.95 7.52
C ARG A 34 -11.19 -18.31 6.34
N PHE A 35 -11.18 -19.02 5.22
CA PHE A 35 -11.94 -18.66 4.01
C PHE A 35 -13.40 -19.10 4.14
N ALA A 36 -14.26 -18.58 3.27
CA ALA A 36 -15.69 -18.92 3.23
C ALA A 36 -15.94 -20.42 2.98
N SER A 37 -15.01 -21.09 2.29
CA SER A 37 -15.02 -22.54 2.11
C SER A 37 -14.89 -23.35 3.41
N GLY A 38 -14.51 -22.71 4.51
CA GLY A 38 -14.21 -23.34 5.79
C GLY A 38 -12.75 -23.80 5.93
N GLU A 39 -11.95 -23.76 4.86
CA GLU A 39 -10.51 -24.02 4.91
C GLU A 39 -9.78 -22.88 5.65
N ALA A 40 -8.78 -23.25 6.46
CA ALA A 40 -7.98 -22.29 7.22
C ALA A 40 -6.51 -22.35 6.80
N VAL A 41 -5.97 -21.22 6.38
CA VAL A 41 -4.55 -21.04 6.08
C VAL A 41 -3.80 -20.59 7.33
N ASP A 42 -2.54 -21.01 7.46
CA ASP A 42 -1.77 -20.78 8.69
C ASP A 42 -1.54 -19.29 8.95
N ALA A 43 -1.34 -18.49 7.89
CA ALA A 43 -1.32 -17.04 7.97
C ALA A 43 -1.78 -16.35 6.68
N VAL A 44 -2.19 -15.09 6.80
CA VAL A 44 -2.32 -14.14 5.69
C VAL A 44 -1.56 -12.86 6.02
N VAL A 45 -0.97 -12.25 4.99
CA VAL A 45 -0.41 -10.89 5.05
C VAL A 45 -1.29 -9.96 4.21
N ARG A 46 -1.67 -8.83 4.77
CA ARG A 46 -2.48 -7.79 4.11
C ARG A 46 -1.56 -6.80 3.41
N LEU A 47 -1.62 -6.75 2.09
CA LEU A 47 -0.91 -5.78 1.27
C LEU A 47 -1.96 -4.90 0.56
N GLY A 48 -2.18 -3.70 1.10
CA GLY A 48 -3.28 -2.85 0.66
C GLY A 48 -4.64 -3.57 0.82
N PRO A 49 -5.47 -3.64 -0.23
CA PRO A 49 -6.75 -4.35 -0.18
C PRO A 49 -6.61 -5.87 -0.34
N GLY A 50 -5.44 -6.37 -0.75
CA GLY A 50 -5.23 -7.79 -1.09
C GLY A 50 -4.64 -8.61 0.05
N LEU A 51 -4.91 -9.91 0.03
CA LEU A 51 -4.38 -10.90 0.95
C LEU A 51 -3.32 -11.78 0.27
N VAL A 52 -2.19 -12.01 0.95
CA VAL A 52 -1.17 -12.99 0.56
C VAL A 52 -1.25 -14.16 1.53
N PRO A 53 -1.80 -15.32 1.12
CA PRO A 53 -1.85 -16.51 1.96
C PRO A 53 -0.47 -17.14 2.15
N ILE A 54 -0.21 -17.67 3.33
CA ILE A 54 1.03 -18.37 3.68
C ILE A 54 0.68 -19.68 4.40
N ASP A 55 0.99 -20.82 3.78
CA ASP A 55 0.83 -22.14 4.38
C ASP A 55 2.21 -22.72 4.75
N SER A 56 2.32 -23.31 5.94
CA SER A 56 3.57 -23.82 6.51
C SER A 56 3.63 -25.35 6.61
N LYS A 57 2.67 -26.06 6.03
CA LYS A 57 2.52 -27.52 6.19
C LYS A 57 3.40 -28.30 5.23
N PHE A 58 4.70 -28.27 5.48
CA PHE A 58 5.66 -29.02 4.69
C PHE A 58 5.85 -30.49 5.18
N PRO A 59 5.95 -31.49 4.28
CA PRO A 59 6.15 -32.91 4.63
C PRO A 59 7.58 -33.21 5.12
N LEU A 60 7.96 -32.63 6.28
CA LEU A 60 9.30 -32.78 6.86
C LEU A 60 9.67 -34.23 7.20
N GLU A 61 8.70 -35.10 7.47
CA GLU A 61 8.96 -36.51 7.76
C GLU A 61 9.46 -37.28 6.54
N ASP A 62 8.81 -37.12 5.39
CA ASP A 62 9.24 -37.77 4.15
C ASP A 62 10.64 -37.28 3.76
N PHE A 63 10.93 -35.99 3.97
CA PHE A 63 12.27 -35.43 3.79
C PHE A 63 13.30 -36.08 4.73
N GLN A 64 12.98 -36.21 6.02
CA GLN A 64 13.89 -36.83 6.99
C GLN A 64 14.18 -38.30 6.68
N ARG A 65 13.17 -39.05 6.24
CA ARG A 65 13.36 -40.44 5.80
C ARG A 65 14.27 -40.51 4.58
N LEU A 66 14.08 -39.60 3.62
CA LEU A 66 14.92 -39.51 2.43
C LEU A 66 16.40 -39.26 2.76
N ILE A 67 16.70 -38.31 3.64
CA ILE A 67 18.10 -37.97 3.99
C ILE A 67 18.78 -39.00 4.88
N ALA A 68 18.00 -39.78 5.65
CA ALA A 68 18.52 -40.81 6.55
C ALA A 68 18.77 -42.15 5.83
N GLU A 69 18.21 -42.34 4.64
CA GLU A 69 18.39 -43.56 3.85
C GLU A 69 19.80 -43.63 3.25
N THR A 70 20.48 -44.75 3.47
CA THR A 70 21.85 -44.98 2.98
C THR A 70 21.88 -45.87 1.75
N ASP A 71 20.84 -46.68 1.51
CA ASP A 71 20.72 -47.47 0.28
C ASP A 71 20.30 -46.56 -0.90
N GLU A 72 21.10 -46.54 -1.96
CA GLU A 72 20.90 -45.61 -3.08
C GLU A 72 19.60 -45.89 -3.85
N GLU A 73 19.20 -47.16 -3.99
CA GLU A 73 17.99 -47.54 -4.71
C GLU A 73 16.74 -47.18 -3.90
N GLN A 74 16.73 -47.45 -2.59
CA GLN A 74 15.65 -47.00 -1.70
C GLN A 74 15.59 -45.47 -1.62
N ARG A 75 16.73 -44.79 -1.59
CA ARG A 75 16.81 -43.32 -1.59
C ARG A 75 16.14 -42.75 -2.84
N ARG A 76 16.35 -43.34 -4.02
CA ARG A 76 15.69 -42.94 -5.28
C ARG A 76 14.16 -43.13 -5.22
N VAL A 77 13.69 -44.22 -4.63
CA VAL A 77 12.25 -44.48 -4.44
C VAL A 77 11.63 -43.44 -3.49
N LEU A 78 12.27 -43.21 -2.34
CA LEU A 78 11.84 -42.20 -1.36
C LEU A 78 11.84 -40.80 -1.96
N ARG A 79 12.82 -40.47 -2.81
CA ARG A 79 12.91 -39.17 -3.47
C ARG A 79 11.72 -38.93 -4.40
N ARG A 80 11.39 -39.90 -5.25
CA ARG A 80 10.22 -39.82 -6.15
C ARG A 80 8.92 -39.66 -5.37
N ARG A 81 8.75 -40.43 -4.29
CA ARG A 81 7.60 -40.30 -3.40
C ARG A 81 7.52 -38.91 -2.76
N PHE A 82 8.63 -38.41 -2.22
CA PHE A 82 8.72 -37.09 -1.60
C PHE A 82 8.33 -35.98 -2.58
N ILE A 83 8.87 -36.00 -3.80
CA ILE A 83 8.52 -35.05 -4.86
C ILE A 83 7.02 -35.07 -5.14
N ALA A 84 6.41 -36.26 -5.26
CA ALA A 84 4.97 -36.39 -5.48
C ALA A 84 4.13 -35.81 -4.33
N VAL A 85 4.56 -36.00 -3.08
CA VAL A 85 3.89 -35.44 -1.89
C VAL A 85 3.98 -33.92 -1.89
N VAL A 86 5.17 -33.34 -2.16
CA VAL A 86 5.36 -31.88 -2.21
C VAL A 86 4.51 -31.27 -3.33
N ARG A 87 4.45 -31.90 -4.51
CA ARG A 87 3.60 -31.43 -5.63
C ARG A 87 2.12 -31.45 -5.28
N LYS A 88 1.65 -32.52 -4.66
CA LYS A 88 0.25 -32.60 -4.17
C LYS A 88 -0.03 -31.50 -3.15
N HIS A 89 0.93 -31.18 -2.31
CA HIS A 89 0.79 -30.10 -1.34
C HIS A 89 0.74 -28.72 -2.03
N ILE A 90 1.60 -28.46 -3.02
CA ILE A 90 1.53 -27.26 -3.87
C ILE A 90 0.14 -27.12 -4.50
N ASP A 91 -0.38 -28.21 -5.08
CA ASP A 91 -1.70 -28.19 -5.69
C ASP A 91 -2.79 -27.86 -4.67
N ALA A 92 -2.72 -28.45 -3.48
CA ALA A 92 -3.66 -28.18 -2.40
C ALA A 92 -3.58 -26.72 -1.90
N VAL A 93 -2.38 -26.14 -1.78
CA VAL A 93 -2.19 -24.72 -1.38
C VAL A 93 -2.86 -23.80 -2.41
N ALA A 94 -2.59 -24.03 -3.70
CA ALA A 94 -3.20 -23.26 -4.77
C ALA A 94 -4.74 -23.42 -4.76
N ASP A 95 -5.21 -24.67 -4.71
CA ASP A 95 -6.63 -24.99 -4.77
C ASP A 95 -7.40 -24.55 -3.55
N LYS A 96 -6.79 -24.35 -2.38
CA LYS A 96 -7.51 -23.95 -1.15
C LYS A 96 -7.43 -22.46 -0.87
N TYR A 97 -6.29 -21.83 -1.14
CA TYR A 97 -6.00 -20.51 -0.59
C TYR A 97 -5.82 -19.42 -1.63
N ILE A 98 -5.63 -19.75 -2.91
CA ILE A 98 -5.69 -18.73 -3.97
C ILE A 98 -7.17 -18.53 -4.30
N ARG A 99 -7.73 -17.43 -3.77
CA ARG A 99 -9.15 -17.03 -3.85
C ARG A 99 -9.27 -15.54 -4.18
N PRO A 100 -9.10 -15.15 -5.45
CA PRO A 100 -9.29 -13.75 -5.86
C PRO A 100 -10.68 -13.21 -5.52
N ASP A 101 -11.72 -14.06 -5.60
CA ASP A 101 -13.10 -13.70 -5.22
C ASP A 101 -13.26 -13.40 -3.72
N GLU A 102 -12.33 -13.87 -2.88
CA GLU A 102 -12.26 -13.58 -1.44
C GLU A 102 -11.16 -12.56 -1.11
N GLY A 103 -10.60 -11.87 -2.12
CA GLY A 103 -9.64 -10.78 -1.95
C GLY A 103 -8.17 -11.21 -1.82
N THR A 104 -7.82 -12.46 -2.16
CA THR A 104 -6.40 -12.83 -2.25
C THR A 104 -5.77 -12.32 -3.53
N TYR A 105 -4.46 -12.13 -3.51
CA TYR A 105 -3.70 -12.08 -4.75
C TYR A 105 -3.70 -13.44 -5.45
N ASP A 106 -3.29 -13.41 -6.72
CA ASP A 106 -3.19 -14.56 -7.62
C ASP A 106 -2.09 -15.57 -7.26
N PHE A 107 -1.52 -15.48 -6.07
CA PHE A 107 -0.44 -16.37 -5.60
C PHE A 107 -0.53 -16.61 -4.09
N ALA A 108 0.13 -17.68 -3.65
CA ALA A 108 0.31 -18.01 -2.23
C ALA A 108 1.77 -18.35 -1.93
N LEU A 109 2.18 -18.19 -0.67
CA LEU A 109 3.49 -18.59 -0.19
C LEU A 109 3.41 -19.96 0.49
N MET A 110 4.38 -20.83 0.20
CA MET A 110 4.56 -22.11 0.88
C MET A 110 5.82 -22.02 1.73
N TYR A 111 5.65 -21.88 3.04
CA TYR A 111 6.74 -21.71 3.99
C TYR A 111 7.38 -23.04 4.37
N ILE A 112 8.68 -23.15 4.12
CA ILE A 112 9.51 -24.29 4.51
C ILE A 112 10.37 -23.85 5.70
N PRO A 113 10.13 -24.36 6.92
CA PRO A 113 10.65 -23.78 8.18
C PRO A 113 12.14 -24.05 8.45
N ALA A 114 12.92 -24.40 7.42
CA ALA A 114 14.36 -24.65 7.54
C ALA A 114 15.09 -24.42 6.20
N GLU A 115 16.19 -23.66 6.24
CA GLU A 115 16.98 -23.30 5.05
C GLU A 115 17.57 -24.51 4.33
N ASN A 116 18.10 -25.49 5.08
CA ASN A 116 18.68 -26.70 4.49
C ASN A 116 17.61 -27.54 3.77
N VAL A 117 16.40 -27.62 4.33
CA VAL A 117 15.28 -28.32 3.71
C VAL A 117 14.85 -27.60 2.42
N TYR A 118 14.75 -26.27 2.46
CA TYR A 118 14.44 -25.46 1.29
C TYR A 118 15.49 -25.68 0.18
N TYR A 119 16.77 -25.63 0.53
CA TYR A 119 17.86 -25.83 -0.44
C TYR A 119 17.80 -27.22 -1.10
N GLU A 120 17.69 -28.29 -0.31
CA GLU A 120 17.64 -29.65 -0.86
C GLU A 120 16.34 -29.94 -1.65
N THR A 121 15.22 -29.31 -1.28
CA THR A 121 13.92 -29.54 -1.93
C THR A 121 13.72 -28.70 -3.18
N ILE A 122 14.04 -27.41 -3.12
CA ILE A 122 13.69 -26.43 -4.16
C ILE A 122 14.90 -26.09 -5.03
N ILE A 123 16.08 -25.88 -4.43
CA ILE A 123 17.27 -25.42 -5.16
C ILE A 123 17.99 -26.58 -5.85
N ARG A 124 18.05 -27.75 -5.21
CA ARG A 124 18.62 -28.99 -5.80
C ARG A 124 17.61 -29.82 -6.59
N ASP A 125 16.44 -29.25 -6.84
CA ASP A 125 15.44 -29.83 -7.72
C ASP A 125 16.06 -30.02 -9.12
N SER A 126 16.03 -31.25 -9.63
CA SER A 126 16.60 -31.56 -10.94
C SER A 126 15.56 -31.22 -12.02
N PRO A 127 15.93 -30.56 -13.12
CA PRO A 127 15.01 -30.13 -14.18
C PRO A 127 14.47 -31.27 -15.06
N GLU A 128 14.48 -32.52 -14.61
CA GLU A 128 13.75 -33.60 -15.27
C GLU A 128 12.23 -33.32 -15.21
N ASP A 129 11.42 -34.01 -16.04
CA ASP A 129 9.97 -33.78 -16.30
C ASP A 129 9.03 -33.70 -15.07
N ASP A 130 9.55 -33.80 -13.84
CA ASP A 130 8.86 -33.81 -12.56
C ASP A 130 9.37 -32.73 -11.55
N SER A 131 9.90 -31.60 -12.04
CA SER A 131 10.39 -30.50 -11.18
C SER A 131 9.29 -29.92 -10.25
N ILE A 132 9.62 -29.84 -8.96
CA ILE A 132 8.84 -29.15 -7.91
C ILE A 132 8.72 -27.66 -8.25
N SER A 133 9.84 -27.03 -8.63
CA SER A 133 9.90 -25.60 -8.92
C SER A 133 9.02 -25.21 -10.11
N ALA A 134 9.03 -26.02 -11.18
CA ALA A 134 8.17 -25.81 -12.34
C ALA A 134 6.68 -25.92 -11.97
N ARG A 135 6.30 -26.92 -11.15
CA ARG A 135 4.92 -27.08 -10.68
C ARG A 135 4.49 -25.92 -9.79
N ALA A 136 5.34 -25.50 -8.85
CA ALA A 136 5.09 -24.38 -7.94
C ALA A 136 4.80 -23.10 -8.74
N LEU A 137 5.63 -22.79 -9.73
CA LEU A 137 5.44 -21.65 -10.62
C LEU A 137 4.12 -21.74 -11.41
N ALA A 138 3.85 -22.88 -12.04
CA ALA A 138 2.62 -23.11 -12.81
C ALA A 138 1.34 -22.95 -11.97
N ARG A 139 1.42 -23.30 -10.68
CA ARG A 139 0.31 -23.21 -9.72
C ARG A 139 0.31 -21.91 -8.92
N ARG A 140 1.22 -20.98 -9.23
CA ARG A 140 1.38 -19.69 -8.56
C ARG A 140 1.59 -19.83 -7.05
N VAL A 141 2.27 -20.89 -6.65
CA VAL A 141 2.72 -21.12 -5.28
C VAL A 141 4.21 -20.81 -5.24
N ILE A 142 4.62 -19.95 -4.33
CA ILE A 142 6.02 -19.53 -4.19
C ILE A 142 6.59 -20.20 -2.94
N PRO A 143 7.47 -21.20 -3.09
CA PRO A 143 8.18 -21.78 -1.96
C PRO A 143 9.10 -20.73 -1.35
N VAL A 144 9.07 -20.60 -0.02
CA VAL A 144 9.92 -19.67 0.72
C VAL A 144 10.53 -20.33 1.95
N SER A 145 11.81 -20.07 2.17
CA SER A 145 12.55 -20.32 3.40
C SER A 145 12.40 -19.16 4.40
N PRO A 146 12.90 -19.27 5.64
CA PRO A 146 12.90 -18.15 6.58
C PRO A 146 13.55 -16.86 6.04
N ASN A 147 14.71 -16.97 5.39
CA ASN A 147 15.44 -15.81 4.86
C ASN A 147 14.74 -15.19 3.65
N SER A 148 14.24 -16.03 2.74
CA SER A 148 13.52 -15.53 1.57
C SER A 148 12.17 -14.93 1.96
N LEU A 149 11.44 -15.54 2.90
CA LEU A 149 10.23 -14.96 3.47
C LEU A 149 10.51 -13.61 4.12
N TYR A 150 11.57 -13.50 4.92
CA TYR A 150 11.98 -12.21 5.49
C TYR A 150 12.21 -11.15 4.40
N ALA A 151 12.93 -11.48 3.32
CA ALA A 151 13.15 -10.57 2.20
C ALA A 151 11.83 -10.17 1.52
N TYR A 152 10.92 -11.11 1.27
CA TYR A 152 9.59 -10.82 0.72
C TYR A 152 8.78 -9.90 1.63
N LEU A 153 8.80 -10.13 2.94
CA LEU A 153 8.12 -9.27 3.91
C LEU A 153 8.70 -7.85 3.92
N GLN A 154 10.03 -7.69 3.75
CA GLN A 154 10.64 -6.35 3.60
C GLN A 154 10.13 -5.63 2.34
N VAL A 155 9.99 -6.35 1.23
CA VAL A 155 9.40 -5.78 -0.01
C VAL A 155 7.94 -5.40 0.22
N ILE A 156 7.16 -6.22 0.93
CA ILE A 156 5.78 -5.90 1.31
C ILE A 156 5.72 -4.63 2.17
N VAL A 157 6.60 -4.50 3.16
CA VAL A 157 6.70 -3.30 4.00
C VAL A 157 7.00 -2.06 3.15
N LEU A 158 7.90 -2.17 2.17
CA LEU A 158 8.20 -1.08 1.24
C LEU A 158 6.97 -0.72 0.39
N GLY A 159 6.26 -1.72 -0.14
CA GLY A 159 5.01 -1.52 -0.88
C GLY A 159 3.94 -0.81 -0.06
N LEU A 160 3.73 -1.23 1.19
CA LEU A 160 2.80 -0.60 2.13
C LEU A 160 3.15 0.87 2.42
N ARG A 161 4.44 1.20 2.52
CA ARG A 161 4.88 2.60 2.64
C ARG A 161 4.57 3.40 1.39
N GLY A 162 4.76 2.81 0.21
CA GLY A 162 4.41 3.42 -1.08
C GLY A 162 2.92 3.78 -1.15
N LEU A 163 2.03 2.85 -0.80
CA LEU A 163 0.58 3.08 -0.78
C LEU A 163 0.19 4.23 0.17
N ARG A 164 0.81 4.30 1.36
CA ARG A 164 0.54 5.39 2.31
C ARG A 164 1.01 6.76 1.80
N VAL A 165 2.11 6.80 1.05
CA VAL A 165 2.59 8.04 0.41
C VAL A 165 1.62 8.48 -0.67
N GLU A 166 1.13 7.56 -1.49
CA GLU A 166 0.13 7.82 -2.53
C GLU A 166 -1.18 8.39 -1.94
N GLU A 167 -1.71 7.77 -0.88
CA GLU A 167 -2.91 8.25 -0.18
C GLU A 167 -2.77 9.71 0.28
N ARG A 168 -1.63 10.02 0.93
CA ARG A 168 -1.33 11.38 1.41
C ARG A 168 -1.14 12.37 0.27
N ALA A 169 -0.49 11.97 -0.82
CA ALA A 169 -0.35 12.82 -2.00
C ALA A 169 -1.73 13.15 -2.60
N GLY A 170 -2.63 12.17 -2.65
CA GLY A 170 -4.02 12.37 -3.07
C GLY A 170 -4.79 13.34 -2.17
N GLU A 171 -4.57 13.31 -0.85
CA GLU A 171 -5.11 14.30 0.09
C GLU A 171 -4.57 15.71 -0.18
N ILE A 172 -3.26 15.87 -0.38
CA ILE A 172 -2.63 17.15 -0.69
C ILE A 172 -3.21 17.74 -1.97
N LEU A 173 -3.32 16.95 -3.04
CA LEU A 173 -3.89 17.40 -4.31
C LEU A 173 -5.34 17.87 -4.17
N ARG A 174 -6.16 17.14 -3.40
CA ARG A 174 -7.54 17.56 -3.09
C ARG A 174 -7.56 18.88 -2.32
N HIS A 175 -6.64 19.08 -1.38
CA HIS A 175 -6.53 20.34 -0.63
C HIS A 175 -6.12 21.51 -1.53
N LEU A 176 -5.13 21.32 -2.39
CA LEU A 176 -4.71 22.33 -3.37
C LEU A 176 -5.83 22.68 -4.35
N GLY A 177 -6.63 21.69 -4.77
CA GLY A 177 -7.81 21.92 -5.61
C GLY A 177 -8.84 22.85 -4.94
N ARG A 178 -9.13 22.63 -3.65
CA ARG A 178 -10.02 23.51 -2.86
C ARG A 178 -9.44 24.91 -2.69
N LEU A 179 -8.15 25.00 -2.33
CA LEU A 179 -7.47 26.28 -2.16
C LEU A 179 -7.48 27.12 -3.44
N ARG A 180 -7.31 26.49 -4.61
CA ARG A 180 -7.41 27.17 -5.90
C ARG A 180 -8.80 27.76 -6.14
N GLN A 181 -9.86 27.02 -5.82
CA GLN A 181 -11.24 27.53 -5.96
C GLN A 181 -11.52 28.70 -5.01
N GLU A 182 -10.96 28.69 -3.80
CA GLU A 182 -11.01 29.83 -2.87
C GLU A 182 -10.25 31.03 -3.41
N TYR A 183 -9.05 30.83 -3.94
CA TYR A 183 -8.25 31.87 -4.57
C TYR A 183 -8.97 32.51 -5.76
N ASP A 184 -9.55 31.71 -6.66
CA ASP A 184 -10.25 32.22 -7.84
C ASP A 184 -11.50 33.04 -7.46
N ARG A 185 -12.22 32.66 -6.39
CA ARG A 185 -13.33 33.45 -5.82
C ARG A 185 -12.84 34.76 -5.20
N PHE A 186 -11.79 34.71 -4.38
CA PHE A 186 -11.23 35.91 -3.79
C PHE A 186 -10.72 36.89 -4.87
N ARG A 187 -10.09 36.37 -5.92
CA ARG A 187 -9.64 37.16 -7.06
C ARG A 187 -10.81 37.87 -7.74
N SER A 188 -11.93 37.19 -8.00
CA SER A 188 -13.09 37.82 -8.65
C SER A 188 -13.71 38.91 -7.77
N GLU A 189 -13.82 38.69 -6.46
CA GLU A 189 -14.26 39.70 -5.50
C GLU A 189 -13.32 40.91 -5.48
N PHE A 190 -12.00 40.67 -5.54
CA PHE A 190 -11.00 41.73 -5.60
C PHE A 190 -11.07 42.55 -6.90
N ASP A 191 -11.31 41.90 -8.04
CA ASP A 191 -11.50 42.57 -9.34
C ASP A 191 -12.76 43.48 -9.33
N VAL A 192 -13.84 43.01 -8.69
CA VAL A 192 -15.07 43.82 -8.47
C VAL A 192 -14.78 45.03 -7.59
N LEU A 193 -14.05 44.85 -6.48
CA LEU A 193 -13.65 45.95 -5.61
C LEU A 193 -12.79 46.98 -6.38
N GLY A 194 -11.83 46.52 -7.18
CA GLY A 194 -11.03 47.39 -8.05
C GLY A 194 -11.90 48.25 -8.97
N THR A 195 -12.92 47.65 -9.59
CA THR A 195 -13.88 48.36 -10.45
C THR A 195 -14.64 49.46 -9.67
N HIS A 196 -15.10 49.15 -8.46
CA HIS A 196 -15.78 50.14 -7.61
C HIS A 196 -14.86 51.30 -7.21
N LEU A 197 -13.61 51.03 -6.87
CA LEU A 197 -12.62 52.07 -6.54
C LEU A 197 -12.32 52.96 -7.75
N THR A 198 -12.15 52.39 -8.95
CA THR A 198 -11.98 53.17 -10.18
C THR A 198 -13.18 54.08 -10.43
N ASN A 199 -14.41 53.56 -10.29
CA ASN A 199 -15.62 54.36 -10.47
C ASN A 199 -15.74 55.48 -9.42
N ALA A 200 -15.42 55.21 -8.16
CA ALA A 200 -15.42 56.20 -7.09
C ALA A 200 -14.38 57.31 -7.36
N GLY A 201 -13.17 56.94 -7.77
CA GLY A 201 -12.11 57.89 -8.16
C GLY A 201 -12.52 58.78 -9.34
N ASN A 202 -13.14 58.19 -10.37
CA ASN A 202 -13.67 58.94 -11.51
C ASN A 202 -14.76 59.95 -11.08
N ARG A 203 -15.70 59.54 -10.22
CA ARG A 203 -16.75 60.42 -9.71
C ARG A 203 -16.18 61.54 -8.83
N TYR A 204 -15.20 61.24 -7.99
CA TYR A 204 -14.51 62.24 -7.19
C TYR A 204 -13.86 63.31 -8.08
N ALA A 205 -13.11 62.89 -9.11
CA ALA A 205 -12.47 63.81 -10.04
C ALA A 205 -13.48 64.68 -10.81
N GLU A 206 -14.63 64.12 -11.21
CA GLU A 206 -15.71 64.87 -11.84
C GLU A 206 -16.31 65.93 -10.89
N SER A 207 -16.57 65.55 -9.64
CA SER A 207 -17.12 66.43 -8.61
C SER A 207 -16.16 67.55 -8.24
N ALA A 208 -14.86 67.27 -8.10
CA ALA A 208 -13.83 68.28 -7.85
C ALA A 208 -13.83 69.34 -8.96
N ARG A 209 -13.82 68.93 -10.24
CA ARG A 209 -13.91 69.86 -11.38
C ARG A 209 -15.19 70.69 -11.37
N ARG A 210 -16.32 70.13 -10.92
CA ARG A 210 -17.60 70.87 -10.79
C ARG A 210 -17.51 71.90 -9.67
N LEU A 211 -16.94 71.52 -8.53
CA LEU A 211 -16.73 72.39 -7.37
C LEU A 211 -15.83 73.57 -7.73
N ASP A 212 -14.71 73.33 -8.41
CA ASP A 212 -13.81 74.39 -8.88
C ASP A 212 -14.54 75.39 -9.78
N ARG A 213 -15.30 74.90 -10.78
CA ARG A 213 -16.10 75.77 -11.66
C ARG A 213 -17.17 76.54 -10.90
N PHE A 214 -17.76 75.95 -9.88
CA PHE A 214 -18.76 76.62 -9.04
C PHE A 214 -18.12 77.73 -8.20
N GLY A 215 -16.95 77.46 -7.60
CA GLY A 215 -16.14 78.47 -6.91
C GLY A 215 -15.80 79.64 -7.81
N THR A 216 -15.30 79.40 -9.02
CA THR A 216 -15.02 80.47 -9.99
C THR A 216 -16.27 81.27 -10.36
N ARG A 217 -17.45 80.65 -10.47
CA ARG A 217 -18.70 81.39 -10.73
C ARG A 217 -19.13 82.25 -9.54
N LEU A 218 -19.01 81.73 -8.32
CA LEU A 218 -19.31 82.49 -7.10
C LEU A 218 -18.42 83.73 -6.99
N GLU A 219 -17.13 83.61 -7.28
CA GLU A 219 -16.20 84.74 -7.31
C GLU A 219 -16.57 85.78 -8.38
N LEU A 220 -17.09 85.35 -9.53
CA LEU A 220 -17.53 86.24 -10.61
C LEU A 220 -18.86 86.96 -10.31
N GLU A 221 -19.79 86.30 -9.60
CA GLU A 221 -21.07 86.91 -9.21
C GLU A 221 -20.94 87.79 -7.96
N ALA A 222 -19.96 87.53 -7.08
CA ALA A 222 -19.66 88.32 -5.89
C ALA A 222 -18.76 89.55 -6.18
N GLY A 223 -18.98 90.26 -7.30
CA GLY A 223 -18.17 91.41 -7.73
C GLY A 223 -17.91 92.48 -6.64
N PRO A 224 -16.83 93.29 -6.77
CA PRO A 224 -16.30 94.11 -5.69
C PRO A 224 -17.21 95.32 -5.41
N ASP A 225 -17.86 95.35 -4.25
CA ASP A 225 -17.92 96.49 -3.32
C ASP A 225 -19.07 96.32 -2.33
N ASP A 226 -18.74 96.06 -1.06
CA ASP A 226 -19.58 96.42 0.09
C ASP A 226 -18.69 96.63 1.31
N GLU A 227 -17.79 97.63 1.25
CA GLU A 227 -17.28 98.33 2.45
C GLU A 227 -16.61 99.67 2.06
N LYS A 228 -17.41 100.60 1.52
CA LYS A 228 -17.20 102.04 1.71
C LYS A 228 -18.53 102.73 1.98
N GLY A 229 -18.79 103.07 3.24
CA GLY A 229 -19.76 104.11 3.58
C GLY A 229 -20.28 104.10 5.02
N SER A 230 -19.59 104.84 5.90
CA SER A 230 -20.09 105.85 6.87
C SER A 230 -19.26 105.80 8.16
N GLU A 231 -18.36 106.77 8.36
CA GLU A 231 -18.56 108.00 9.18
C GLU A 231 -18.10 107.73 10.64
N VAL A 232 -17.28 108.53 11.32
CA VAL A 232 -16.97 109.98 11.31
C VAL A 232 -15.51 110.15 11.78
#